data_AF-A0A3D5QCJ1-F1
#
_entry.id   AF-A0A3D5QCJ1-F1
#
_cell.length_a   1.000
_cell.length_b   1.000
_cell.length_c   1.000
_cell.angle_alpha   90.00
_cell.angle_beta   90.00
_cell.angle_gamma   90.00
#
_symmetry.space_group_name_H-M   'P 1'
#
loop_
_entity.id
_entity.type
_entity.pdbx_description
1 polymer ?
#
loop_
_entity_poly.entity_id
_entity_poly.type
_entity_poly.pdbx_seq_one_letter_code
_entity_poly.pdbx_strand_id
1 'polypeptide(L)'
;MSRCRLVSFCLVFVNFFTLIGCADYEKNKVIEEHCGTCHSTERIYQKKRTKEEWRKLVHGMKMRGLKLTKEEEKRVFEELFQNYLKK
;
A
#
# COMPACT_ATOMS: atom_id res chain seq x y z
N MET A 1 26.71 9.13 -11.19
CA MET A 1 27.20 9.45 -12.55
C MET A 1 26.50 8.46 -13.47
N SER A 2 25.59 8.80 -14.38
CA SER A 2 25.58 9.86 -15.42
C SER A 2 24.12 10.19 -15.75
N ARG A 3 23.63 11.43 -15.56
CA ARG A 3 23.63 12.55 -16.53
C ARG A 3 22.99 12.24 -17.90
N CYS A 4 21.66 12.21 -17.96
CA CYS A 4 20.92 12.59 -19.16
C CYS A 4 20.80 14.13 -19.19
N ARG A 5 21.77 14.80 -19.83
CA ARG A 5 21.69 16.21 -20.20
C ARG A 5 21.34 16.28 -21.68
N LEU A 6 20.17 16.83 -22.02
CA LEU A 6 19.94 17.66 -23.21
C LEU A 6 18.45 18.02 -23.28
N VAL A 7 18.06 19.03 -22.51
CA VAL A 7 17.03 19.97 -22.98
C VAL A 7 17.57 21.36 -22.72
N SER A 8 18.51 21.74 -23.58
CA SER A 8 18.83 23.13 -23.85
C SER A 8 17.83 23.56 -24.91
N PHE A 9 16.93 24.48 -24.57
CA PHE A 9 16.55 25.66 -25.36
C PHE A 9 15.20 26.20 -24.87
N CYS A 10 15.18 27.52 -24.70
CA CYS A 10 14.01 28.41 -24.65
C CYS A 10 13.20 28.47 -23.33
N LEU A 11 13.67 29.39 -22.50
CA LEU A 11 12.97 30.14 -21.46
C LEU A 11 11.65 30.78 -21.95
N VAL A 12 10.56 30.05 -22.12
CA VAL A 12 9.20 30.64 -22.10
C VAL A 12 8.11 29.56 -21.98
N PHE A 13 7.18 29.72 -21.04
CA PHE A 13 5.81 29.13 -21.07
C PHE A 13 5.54 27.65 -20.70
N VAL A 14 6.27 27.01 -19.79
CA VAL A 14 5.78 25.74 -19.17
C VAL A 14 5.80 25.78 -17.65
N ASN A 15 5.22 26.84 -17.08
CA ASN A 15 4.90 26.92 -15.65
C ASN A 15 3.63 26.14 -15.27
N PHE A 16 3.21 25.15 -16.07
CA PHE A 16 1.91 24.49 -15.88
C PHE A 16 1.92 22.95 -15.89
N PHE A 17 3.01 22.25 -16.24
CA PHE A 17 2.92 20.79 -16.46
C PHE A 17 4.12 19.95 -15.98
N THR A 18 4.79 20.35 -14.90
CA THR A 18 5.72 19.45 -14.18
C THR A 18 5.20 19.11 -12.78
N LEU A 19 4.02 18.51 -12.72
CA LEU A 19 3.55 17.74 -11.57
C LEU A 19 2.78 16.51 -12.06
N ILE A 20 3.31 15.80 -13.06
CA ILE A 20 2.96 14.38 -13.21
C ILE A 20 3.68 13.67 -12.07
N GLY A 21 3.03 13.70 -10.90
CA GLY A 21 3.39 12.81 -9.80
C GLY A 21 3.22 11.39 -10.31
N CYS A 22 4.30 10.61 -10.34
CA CYS A 22 4.16 9.19 -10.16
C CYS A 22 3.53 9.03 -8.78
N ALA A 23 2.22 8.76 -8.72
CA ALA A 23 1.60 8.36 -7.47
C ALA A 23 2.26 7.04 -7.09
N ASP A 24 3.27 7.10 -6.23
CA ASP A 24 3.89 5.94 -5.63
C ASP A 24 2.75 5.11 -5.01
N TYR A 25 2.48 3.94 -5.58
CA TYR A 25 1.71 2.92 -4.88
C TYR A 25 2.57 2.47 -3.71
N GLU A 26 2.43 3.19 -2.59
CA GLU A 26 3.08 2.83 -1.35
C GLU A 26 2.41 1.55 -0.85
N LYS A 27 2.98 0.40 -1.22
CA LYS A 27 2.68 -0.88 -0.57
C LYS A 27 2.85 -0.67 0.93
N ASN A 28 1.79 -0.90 1.69
CA ASN A 28 1.84 -0.71 3.13
C ASN A 28 2.85 -1.69 3.75
N LYS A 29 3.96 -1.17 4.25
CA LYS A 29 5.06 -1.97 4.82
C LYS A 29 4.58 -2.96 5.87
N VAL A 30 3.59 -2.61 6.69
CA VAL A 30 3.07 -3.50 7.75
C VAL A 30 2.39 -4.75 7.17
N ILE A 31 1.77 -4.63 5.98
CA ILE A 31 1.15 -5.78 5.31
C ILE A 31 2.22 -6.68 4.71
N GLU A 32 3.22 -6.11 4.03
CA GLU A 32 4.30 -6.88 3.41
C GLU A 32 5.17 -7.59 4.45
N GLU A 33 5.54 -6.90 5.53
CA GLU A 33 6.40 -7.42 6.61
C GLU A 33 5.75 -8.56 7.40
N HIS A 34 4.42 -8.51 7.61
CA HIS A 34 3.73 -9.48 8.46
C HIS A 34 2.90 -10.50 7.70
N CYS A 35 2.13 -10.06 6.70
CA CYS A 35 1.20 -10.92 5.97
C CYS A 35 1.87 -11.71 4.83
N GLY A 36 3.02 -11.24 4.33
CA GLY A 36 3.82 -11.90 3.29
C GLY A 36 4.68 -13.05 3.81
N THR A 37 4.78 -13.24 5.12
CA THR A 37 5.69 -14.22 5.75
C THR A 37 5.32 -15.68 5.52
N CYS A 38 4.02 -15.97 5.33
CA CYS A 38 3.53 -17.34 5.11
C CYS A 38 3.04 -17.59 3.68
N HIS A 39 2.50 -16.56 3.01
CA HIS A 39 1.99 -16.64 1.64
C HIS A 39 1.88 -15.24 1.01
N SER A 40 1.74 -15.16 -0.30
CA SER A 40 1.64 -13.87 -1.03
C SER A 40 0.54 -12.95 -0.48
N THR A 41 0.86 -11.65 -0.37
CA THR A 41 -0.06 -10.57 0.05
C THR A 41 -1.09 -10.21 -1.03
N GLU A 42 -0.90 -10.65 -2.28
CA GLU A 42 -1.83 -10.38 -3.39
C GLU A 42 -3.28 -10.81 -3.07
N ARG A 43 -3.44 -11.90 -2.30
CA ARG A 43 -4.76 -12.44 -1.89
C ARG A 43 -5.59 -11.45 -1.07
N ILE A 44 -4.95 -10.46 -0.44
CA ILE A 44 -5.61 -9.38 0.31
C ILE A 44 -6.41 -8.51 -0.65
N TYR A 45 -5.85 -8.21 -1.83
CA TYR A 45 -6.42 -7.27 -2.80
C TYR A 45 -7.39 -7.91 -3.80
N GLN A 46 -7.52 -9.25 -3.79
CA GLN A 46 -8.37 -9.99 -4.73
C GLN A 46 -9.85 -10.00 -4.38
N LYS A 47 -10.23 -9.73 -3.12
CA LYS A 47 -11.63 -9.80 -2.68
C LYS A 47 -11.98 -8.62 -1.79
N LYS A 48 -13.09 -7.95 -2.10
CA LYS A 48 -13.73 -6.99 -1.19
C LYS A 48 -14.29 -7.74 0.03
N ARG A 49 -14.12 -7.14 1.20
CA ARG A 49 -14.60 -7.66 2.48
C ARG A 49 -15.09 -6.49 3.32
N THR A 50 -16.15 -6.73 4.07
CA THR A 50 -16.63 -5.84 5.13
C THR A 50 -15.60 -5.72 6.25
N LYS A 51 -15.76 -4.72 7.13
CA LYS A 51 -14.87 -4.55 8.30
C LYS A 51 -14.92 -5.79 9.21
N GLU A 52 -16.09 -6.38 9.39
CA GLU A 52 -16.32 -7.57 10.20
C GLU A 52 -15.64 -8.80 9.60
N GLU A 53 -15.73 -8.99 8.28
CA GLU A 53 -15.04 -10.07 7.59
C GLU A 53 -13.51 -9.95 7.66
N TRP A 54 -12.99 -8.72 7.56
CA TRP A 54 -11.56 -8.46 7.77
C TRP A 54 -11.10 -8.80 9.18
N ARG A 55 -11.88 -8.42 10.21
CA ARG A 55 -11.57 -8.78 11.60
C ARG A 55 -11.53 -10.30 11.79
N LYS A 56 -12.51 -11.02 11.26
CA LYS A 56 -12.53 -12.49 11.29
C LYS A 56 -11.33 -13.10 10.57
N LEU A 57 -10.94 -12.56 9.43
CA LEU A 57 -9.79 -13.03 8.67
C LEU A 57 -8.48 -12.84 9.43
N VAL A 58 -8.21 -11.63 9.93
CA VAL A 58 -6.99 -11.31 10.70
C VAL A 58 -6.94 -12.14 11.98
N HIS A 59 -8.07 -12.31 12.67
CA HIS A 59 -8.16 -13.22 13.82
C HIS A 59 -7.80 -14.66 13.43
N GLY A 60 -8.33 -15.16 12.31
CA GLY A 60 -7.96 -16.47 11.78
C GLY A 60 -6.47 -16.60 11.45
N MET A 61 -5.81 -15.54 10.99
CA MET A 61 -4.37 -15.55 10.74
C MET A 61 -3.57 -15.53 12.04
N LYS A 62 -4.03 -14.80 13.07
CA LYS A 62 -3.42 -14.81 14.42
C LYS A 62 -3.43 -16.21 15.01
N MET A 63 -4.55 -16.94 14.88
CA MET A 63 -4.63 -18.34 15.30
C MET A 63 -3.66 -19.28 14.55
N ARG A 64 -3.19 -18.87 13.37
CA ARG A 64 -2.22 -19.61 12.54
C ARG A 64 -0.77 -19.13 12.73
N GLY A 65 -0.52 -18.19 13.64
CA GLY A 65 0.82 -17.72 13.98
C GLY A 65 1.17 -16.30 13.56
N LEU A 66 0.24 -15.55 12.96
CA LEU A 66 0.44 -14.10 12.73
C LEU A 66 0.58 -13.39 14.08
N LYS A 67 1.71 -12.71 14.28
CA LYS A 67 1.99 -11.93 15.49
C LYS A 67 1.98 -10.46 15.14
N LEU A 68 1.12 -9.71 15.81
CA LEU A 68 1.01 -8.26 15.66
C LEU A 68 0.93 -7.64 17.05
N THR A 69 1.64 -6.54 17.27
CA THR A 69 1.39 -5.63 18.39
C THR A 69 0.04 -4.94 18.20
N LYS A 70 -0.47 -4.29 19.27
CA LYS A 70 -1.76 -3.57 19.20
C LYS A 70 -1.71 -2.42 18.20
N GLU A 71 -0.56 -1.75 18.13
CA GLU A 71 -0.30 -0.62 17.24
C GLU A 71 -0.21 -1.07 15.79
N GLU A 72 0.48 -2.20 15.52
CA GLU A 72 0.53 -2.80 14.18
C GLU A 72 -0.84 -3.30 13.73
N GLU A 73 -1.60 -3.95 14.61
CA GLU A 73 -2.95 -4.39 14.29
C GLU A 73 -3.86 -3.22 13.92
N LYS A 74 -3.76 -2.09 14.64
CA LYS A 74 -4.49 -0.88 14.27
C LYS A 74 -4.11 -0.38 12.88
N ARG A 75 -2.81 -0.36 12.54
CA ARG A 75 -2.33 0.03 11.20
C ARG A 75 -2.78 -0.92 10.10
N VAL A 76 -2.76 -2.24 10.37
CA VAL A 76 -3.27 -3.25 9.45
C VAL A 76 -4.75 -3.00 9.17
N PHE A 77 -5.57 -2.80 10.19
CA PHE A 77 -7.00 -2.56 9.98
C PHE A 77 -7.29 -1.24 9.27
N GLU A 78 -6.56 -0.17 9.58
CA GLU A 78 -6.67 1.09 8.84
C GLU A 78 -6.43 0.84 7.34
N GLU A 79 -5.35 0.15 6.98
CA GLU A 79 -5.04 -0.18 5.59
C GLU A 79 -6.12 -1.04 4.91
N LEU A 80 -6.55 -2.11 5.57
CA LEU A 80 -7.56 -3.03 5.04
C LEU A 80 -8.91 -2.35 4.84
N PHE A 81 -9.26 -1.40 5.71
CA PHE A 81 -10.50 -0.63 5.63
C PHE A 81 -10.43 0.52 4.64
N GLN A 82 -9.27 1.16 4.48
CA GLN A 82 -9.08 2.20 3.46
C GLN A 82 -9.10 1.61 2.05
N ASN A 83 -8.50 0.43 1.85
CA ASN A 83 -8.58 -0.28 0.57
C ASN A 83 -9.99 -0.78 0.23
N TYR A 84 -10.88 -0.91 1.22
CA TYR A 84 -12.31 -1.13 0.96
C TYR A 84 -12.99 0.11 0.32
N LEU A 85 -12.55 1.32 0.67
CA LEU A 85 -13.15 2.58 0.20
C LEU A 85 -12.58 3.09 -1.13
N LYS A 86 -11.36 2.67 -1.50
CA LYS A 86 -10.64 3.18 -2.68
C LYS A 86 -11.04 2.54 -4.03
N LYS A 87 -12.03 1.65 -4.09
CA LYS A 87 -12.50 1.03 -5.35
C LYS A 87 -14.02 0.91 -5.45
#